data_AF-A0A7W1SQ84-F1
#
_entry.id   AF-A0A7W1SQ84-F1
#
_cell.length_a   1.000
_cell.length_b   1.000
_cell.length_c   1.000
_cell.angle_alpha   90.00
_cell.angle_beta   90.00
_cell.angle_gamma   90.00
#
_symmetry.space_group_name_H-M   'P 1'
#
loop_
_entity.id
_entity.type
_entity.pdbx_description
1 polymer ?
#
loop_
_entity_poly.entity_id
_entity_poly.type
_entity_poly.pdbx_seq_one_letter_code
_entity_poly.pdbx_strand_id
1 'polypeptide(L)'
;MNKETSLNEEQFNSIYPDGIERHYWTHCRNKIISIWLKRQYKKKDKVLEIGCGKGVVVSFLKDKGFNIVGVELANIRPLDKVNEYVRTGIDAFCLDEKECKSISTILLLDV
;
A
#
# COMPACT_ATOMS: atom_id res chain seq x y z
N MET A 1 -6.59 13.36 23.17
CA MET A 1 -6.62 11.89 23.40
C MET A 1 -5.86 11.24 22.26
N ASN A 2 -4.62 10.81 22.48
CA ASN A 2 -3.94 9.91 21.54
C ASN A 2 -4.59 8.54 21.69
N LYS A 3 -5.53 8.20 20.80
CA LYS A 3 -5.91 6.80 20.59
C LYS A 3 -4.96 6.28 19.52
N GLU A 4 -3.98 5.49 19.92
CA GLU A 4 -3.18 4.71 18.96
C GLU A 4 -4.12 3.75 18.23
N THR A 5 -4.34 4.01 16.94
CA THR A 5 -5.16 3.16 16.06
C THR A 5 -4.30 2.25 15.17
N SER A 6 -2.98 2.43 15.17
CA SER A 6 -2.05 1.58 14.44
C SER A 6 -1.91 0.22 15.12
N LEU A 7 -1.86 -0.84 14.31
CA LEU A 7 -1.49 -2.17 14.80
C LEU A 7 0.01 -2.22 15.10
N ASN A 8 0.39 -3.05 16.07
CA ASN A 8 1.79 -3.39 16.30
C ASN A 8 2.27 -4.51 15.37
N GLU A 9 3.57 -4.81 15.40
CA GLU A 9 4.19 -5.80 14.51
C GLU A 9 3.64 -7.22 14.72
N GLU A 10 3.39 -7.63 15.96
CA GLU A 10 2.85 -8.96 16.28
C GLU A 10 1.43 -9.15 15.72
N GLN A 11 0.57 -8.14 15.89
CA GLN A 11 -0.78 -8.11 15.32
C GLN A 11 -0.73 -8.16 13.79
N PHE A 12 0.17 -7.39 13.17
CA PHE A 12 0.37 -7.43 11.72
C PHE A 12 0.83 -8.80 11.23
N ASN A 13 1.76 -9.45 11.93
CA ASN A 13 2.25 -10.78 11.58
C ASN A 13 1.17 -11.85 11.71
N SER A 14 0.24 -11.70 12.66
CA SER A 14 -0.90 -12.60 12.81
C SER A 14 -1.93 -12.46 11.69
N ILE A 15 -2.20 -11.24 11.21
CA ILE A 15 -3.22 -10.97 10.19
C ILE A 15 -2.64 -11.16 8.78
N TYR A 16 -1.39 -10.77 8.59
CA TYR A 16 -0.63 -10.81 7.34
C TYR A 16 0.66 -11.63 7.53
N PRO A 17 0.54 -12.96 7.66
CA PRO A 17 1.69 -13.84 7.77
C PRO A 17 2.47 -13.87 6.46
N ASP A 18 3.73 -14.30 6.54
CA ASP A 18 4.57 -14.45 5.35
C ASP A 18 3.94 -15.41 4.34
N GLY A 19 3.87 -14.98 3.08
CA GLY A 19 3.22 -15.75 2.02
C GLY A 19 1.74 -15.45 1.81
N ILE A 20 1.13 -14.56 2.60
CA ILE A 20 -0.26 -14.13 2.40
C ILE A 20 -0.52 -13.59 0.98
N GLU A 21 0.50 -13.03 0.32
CA GLU A 21 0.45 -12.56 -1.07
C GLU A 21 0.21 -13.70 -2.08
N ARG A 22 0.54 -14.93 -1.72
CA ARG A 22 0.32 -16.14 -2.54
C ARG A 22 -1.05 -16.77 -2.28
N HIS A 23 -1.77 -16.32 -1.24
CA HIS A 23 -3.09 -16.83 -0.95
C HIS A 23 -4.08 -16.48 -2.08
N TYR A 24 -4.95 -17.43 -2.43
CA TYR A 24 -5.90 -17.29 -3.55
C TYR A 24 -6.72 -16.00 -3.46
N TRP A 25 -7.29 -15.70 -2.28
CA TRP A 25 -8.10 -14.50 -2.06
C TRP A 25 -7.31 -13.21 -2.29
N THR A 26 -6.10 -13.12 -1.73
CA THR A 26 -5.20 -11.97 -1.92
C THR A 26 -4.88 -11.76 -3.40
N HIS A 27 -4.52 -12.83 -4.10
CA HIS A 27 -4.20 -12.77 -5.52
C HIS A 27 -5.40 -12.31 -6.37
N CYS A 28 -6.57 -12.93 -6.16
CA CYS A 28 -7.78 -12.63 -6.92
C CYS A 28 -8.26 -11.20 -6.67
N ARG A 29 -8.26 -10.76 -5.42
CA ARG A 29 -8.59 -9.38 -5.04
C ARG A 29 -7.66 -8.38 -5.72
N ASN A 30 -6.36 -8.59 -5.63
CA ASN A 30 -5.37 -7.69 -6.24
C ASN A 30 -5.49 -7.66 -7.77
N LYS A 31 -5.83 -8.80 -8.39
CA LYS A 31 -6.14 -8.87 -9.82
C LYS A 31 -7.35 -7.99 -10.18
N ILE A 32 -8.44 -8.06 -9.42
CA ILE A 32 -9.62 -7.21 -9.64
C ILE A 32 -9.25 -5.73 -9.52
N ILE A 33 -8.53 -5.34 -8.46
CA ILE A 33 -8.04 -3.96 -8.27
C ILE A 33 -7.22 -3.50 -9.48
N SER A 34 -6.28 -4.33 -9.95
CA SER A 34 -5.45 -3.98 -11.11
C SER A 34 -6.25 -3.77 -12.39
N ILE A 35 -7.32 -4.55 -12.62
CA ILE A 35 -8.19 -4.41 -13.78
C ILE A 35 -8.95 -3.09 -13.71
N TRP A 36 -9.51 -2.75 -12.54
CA TRP A 36 -10.22 -1.50 -12.34
C TRP A 36 -9.31 -0.29 -12.49
N LEU A 37 -8.14 -0.32 -11.85
CA LEU A 37 -7.16 0.75 -11.91
C LEU A 37 -6.70 0.99 -13.35
N LYS A 38 -6.43 -0.09 -14.11
CA LYS A 38 -5.97 -0.01 -15.51
C LYS A 38 -6.94 0.74 -16.44
N ARG A 39 -8.24 0.79 -16.12
CA ARG A 39 -9.23 1.50 -16.95
C ARG A 39 -9.05 3.01 -16.94
N GLN A 40 -8.51 3.55 -15.85
CA GLN A 40 -8.33 5.00 -15.66
C GLN A 40 -6.84 5.39 -15.68
N TYR A 41 -5.96 4.43 -15.41
CA TYR A 41 -4.53 4.66 -15.28
C TYR A 41 -3.87 5.07 -16.60
N LYS A 42 -3.12 6.17 -16.55
CA LYS A 42 -2.19 6.61 -17.59
C LYS A 42 -0.77 6.38 -17.12
N LYS A 43 0.17 6.13 -18.05
CA LYS A 43 1.57 5.82 -17.71
C LYS A 43 2.28 6.87 -16.85
N LYS A 44 1.80 8.12 -16.85
CA LYS A 44 2.36 9.22 -16.04
C LYS A 44 1.73 9.34 -14.65
N ASP A 45 0.68 8.58 -14.37
CA ASP A 45 -0.05 8.64 -13.11
C ASP A 45 0.80 8.05 -11.99
N LYS A 46 0.77 8.70 -10.83
CA LYS A 46 1.36 8.21 -9.58
C LYS A 46 0.21 7.83 -8.64
N VAL A 47 0.24 6.59 -8.18
CA VAL A 47 -0.76 6.02 -7.28
C VAL A 47 -0.19 6.00 -5.87
N LEU A 48 -0.98 6.40 -4.89
CA LEU A 48 -0.68 6.25 -3.47
C LEU A 48 -1.68 5.27 -2.84
N GLU A 49 -1.19 4.26 -2.15
CA GLU A 49 -1.99 3.46 -1.22
C GLU A 49 -1.77 3.96 0.21
N ILE A 50 -2.85 4.37 0.88
CA ILE A 50 -2.82 4.79 2.29
C ILE A 50 -3.29 3.62 3.14
N GLY A 51 -2.59 3.33 4.24
CA GLY A 51 -2.85 2.14 5.06
C GLY A 51 -2.40 0.87 4.34
N CYS A 52 -1.22 0.92 3.70
CA CYS A 52 -0.76 -0.16 2.83
C CYS A 52 -0.19 -1.39 3.58
N GLY A 53 -0.10 -1.32 4.92
CA GLY A 53 0.51 -2.36 5.75
C GLY A 53 1.91 -2.73 5.27
N LYS A 54 2.16 -4.03 5.10
CA LYS A 54 3.45 -4.54 4.58
C LYS A 54 3.67 -4.30 3.08
N GLY A 55 2.69 -3.72 2.36
CA GLY A 55 2.80 -3.40 0.94
C GLY A 55 2.46 -4.55 -0.02
N VAL A 56 1.56 -5.46 0.38
CA VAL A 56 1.16 -6.61 -0.47
C VAL A 56 0.53 -6.15 -1.79
N VAL A 57 -0.36 -5.16 -1.75
CA VAL A 57 -1.00 -4.61 -2.95
C VAL A 57 0.00 -3.75 -3.75
N VAL A 58 0.79 -2.90 -3.09
CA VAL A 58 1.93 -2.19 -3.70
C VAL A 58 2.80 -3.15 -4.50
N SER A 59 3.25 -4.26 -3.91
CA SER A 59 4.07 -5.27 -4.58
C SER A 59 3.40 -5.84 -5.82
N PHE A 60 2.13 -6.24 -5.69
CA PHE A 60 1.38 -6.80 -6.80
C PHE A 60 1.23 -5.80 -7.96
N LEU A 61 0.93 -4.54 -7.66
CA LEU A 61 0.74 -3.50 -8.69
C LEU A 61 2.07 -3.05 -9.30
N LYS A 62 3.17 -3.00 -8.53
CA LYS A 62 4.52 -2.79 -9.07
C LYS A 62 4.87 -3.87 -10.10
N ASP A 63 4.59 -5.13 -9.82
CA ASP A 63 4.80 -6.25 -10.76
C ASP A 63 3.96 -6.14 -12.04
N LYS A 64 2.90 -5.34 -12.03
CA LYS A 64 2.06 -5.04 -13.20
C LYS A 64 2.43 -3.73 -13.90
N GLY A 65 3.51 -3.08 -13.46
CA GLY A 65 4.05 -1.87 -14.08
C GLY A 65 3.35 -0.57 -13.67
N PHE A 66 2.58 -0.57 -12.58
CA PHE A 66 2.02 0.67 -12.03
C PHE A 66 3.11 1.45 -11.30
N ASN A 67 3.10 2.78 -11.48
CA ASN A 67 3.86 3.69 -10.63
C ASN A 67 3.07 3.93 -9.34
N ILE A 68 3.31 3.08 -8.35
CA ILE A 68 2.63 3.09 -7.05
C ILE A 68 3.63 3.17 -5.90
N VAL A 69 3.25 3.89 -4.85
CA VAL A 69 3.92 3.92 -3.53
C VAL A 69 2.89 3.71 -2.43
N GLY A 70 3.35 3.30 -1.25
CA GLY A 70 2.50 3.06 -0.08
C GLY A 70 2.94 3.87 1.14
N VAL A 71 1.98 4.25 1.96
CA VAL A 71 2.22 4.79 3.30
C VAL A 71 1.43 4.00 4.34
N GLU A 72 2.04 3.79 5.51
CA GLU A 72 1.44 3.07 6.63
C GLU A 72 1.75 3.81 7.94
N LEU A 73 0.73 3.96 8.77
CA LEU A 73 0.85 4.63 10.06
C LEU A 73 1.63 3.77 11.07
N ALA A 74 1.41 2.45 11.04
CA ALA A 74 2.15 1.52 11.88
C ALA A 74 3.64 1.49 11.50
N ASN A 75 4.52 1.50 12.50
CA ASN A 75 5.96 1.34 12.31
C ASN A 75 6.32 -0.15 12.22
N ILE A 76 6.09 -0.73 11.04
CA ILE A 76 6.36 -2.13 10.73
C ILE A 76 7.40 -2.28 9.62
N ARG A 77 7.95 -3.48 9.45
CA ARG A 77 8.82 -3.79 8.31
C ARG A 77 7.99 -4.11 7.06
N PRO A 78 8.19 -3.40 5.94
CA PRO A 78 7.59 -3.77 4.65
C PRO A 78 8.11 -5.12 4.12
N LEU A 79 7.42 -5.67 3.12
CA LEU A 79 7.98 -6.76 2.32
C LEU A 79 9.27 -6.31 1.63
N ASP A 80 10.31 -7.13 1.66
CA ASP A 80 11.64 -6.79 1.13
C ASP A 80 11.61 -6.27 -0.31
N LYS A 81 10.75 -6.84 -1.16
CA LYS A 81 10.59 -6.48 -2.57
C LYS A 81 10.10 -5.04 -2.81
N VAL A 82 9.43 -4.44 -1.82
CA VAL A 82 8.84 -3.10 -1.93
C VAL A 82 9.32 -2.14 -0.85
N ASN A 83 10.40 -2.47 -0.15
CA ASN A 83 10.92 -1.64 0.92
C ASN A 83 11.25 -0.20 0.46
N GLU A 84 11.64 -0.01 -0.81
CA GLU A 84 11.90 1.30 -1.40
C GLU A 84 10.63 2.08 -1.80
N TYR A 85 9.47 1.41 -1.83
CA TYR A 85 8.20 1.99 -2.30
C TYR A 85 7.18 2.16 -1.17
N VAL A 86 7.45 1.63 0.01
CA VAL A 86 6.58 1.68 1.18
C VAL A 86 7.27 2.45 2.30
N ARG A 87 6.60 3.48 2.82
CA ARG A 87 7.05 4.21 4.01
C ARG A 87 6.13 3.86 5.18
N THR A 88 6.70 3.36 6.27
CA THR A 88 5.98 2.99 7.50
C THR A 88 6.24 4.00 8.61
N GLY A 89 5.42 4.00 9.65
CA GLY A 89 5.52 4.96 10.74
C GLY A 89 5.20 6.41 10.33
N ILE A 90 4.47 6.60 9.23
CA ILE A 90 4.15 7.93 8.68
C ILE A 90 2.64 8.14 8.58
N ASP A 91 2.17 9.26 9.09
CA ASP A 91 0.81 9.72 8.84
C ASP A 91 0.72 10.30 7.42
N ALA A 92 -0.27 9.88 6.63
CA ALA A 92 -0.51 10.40 5.29
C ALA A 92 -0.78 11.92 5.27
N PHE A 93 -1.25 12.49 6.38
CA PHE A 93 -1.40 13.95 6.53
C PHE A 93 -0.08 14.70 6.69
N CYS A 94 1.03 13.98 6.95
CA CYS A 94 2.37 14.55 7.02
C CYS A 94 3.11 14.56 5.68
N LEU A 95 2.46 14.12 4.59
CA LEU A 95 3.03 14.19 3.24
C LEU A 95 3.17 15.64 2.79
N ASP A 96 4.31 15.96 2.16
CA ASP A 96 4.56 17.31 1.69
C ASP A 96 3.67 17.67 0.48
N GLU A 97 3.46 18.97 0.28
CA GLU A 97 2.57 19.49 -0.76
C GLU A 97 2.99 19.08 -2.18
N LYS A 98 4.31 18.99 -2.43
CA LYS A 98 4.84 18.60 -3.74
C LYS A 98 4.51 17.15 -4.04
N GLU A 99 4.62 16.28 -3.03
CA GLU A 99 4.23 14.89 -3.14
C GLU A 99 2.72 14.76 -3.34
N CYS A 100 1.90 15.43 -2.51
CA CYS A 100 0.44 15.42 -2.67
C CYS A 100 0.01 15.83 -4.08
N LYS A 101 0.61 16.89 -4.64
CA LYS A 101 0.33 17.37 -6.00
C LYS A 101 0.76 16.40 -7.11
N SER A 102 1.71 15.51 -6.82
CA SER A 102 2.19 14.51 -7.79
C SER A 102 1.28 13.28 -7.89
N ILE A 103 0.40 13.07 -6.90
CA ILE A 103 -0.48 11.90 -6.81
C ILE A 103 -1.75 12.16 -7.61
N SER A 104 -2.05 11.27 -8.55
CA SER A 104 -3.25 11.34 -9.40
C SER A 104 -4.34 10.37 -8.96
N THR A 105 -4.01 9.39 -8.11
CA THR A 105 -4.96 8.39 -7.62
C THR A 105 -4.58 7.94 -6.22
N ILE A 106 -5.57 7.90 -5.33
CA ILE A 106 -5.43 7.36 -3.98
C ILE A 106 -6.23 6.05 -3.90
N LEU A 107 -5.63 5.04 -3.29
CA LEU A 107 -6.26 3.79 -2.93
C LEU A 107 -6.48 3.75 -1.41
N LEU A 108 -7.72 3.44 -1.01
CA LEU A 108 -8.15 3.17 0.36
C LEU A 108 -8.85 1.81 0.31
N LEU A 109 -8.15 0.76 0.71
CA LEU A 109 -8.59 -0.61 0.46
C LEU A 109 -8.95 -1.35 1.74
N ASP A 110 -8.01 -1.44 2.68
CA ASP A 110 -8.17 -2.09 3.99
C ASP A 110 -7.67 -1.12 5.10
N VAL A 111 -8.27 0.07 5.17
CA VAL A 111 -7.93 1.13 6.15
C VAL A 111 -8.63 0.95 7.49
#